data_AF-A0A5N6JC26-F1
#
_entry.id   AF-A0A5N6JC26-F1
#
_cell.length_a   1.000
_cell.length_b   1.000
_cell.length_c   1.000
_cell.angle_alpha   90.00
_cell.angle_beta   90.00
_cell.angle_gamma   90.00
#
_symmetry.space_group_name_H-M   'P 1'
#
loop_
_entity.id
_entity.type
_entity.pdbx_description
1 polymer ?
#
loop_
_entity_poly.entity_id
_entity_poly.type
_entity_poly.pdbx_seq_one_letter_code
_entity_poly.pdbx_strand_id
1 'polypeptide(L)'
;MAKLLLFSETSEDPALIIPATNAEKALHLSYRALHNVVARAQIRLAALGIGPGSTFVLAIRKRIEFVIIFLALIGQGATTSPLNPDCSVRESSEILGYMTPTYTIVAANHYSATSDKNIIEGSELQSVPVAQARWDSETGSINITTTKNQREEAVAVMASQDIQPTDAVLLLYTTGTTGRSNAVSLIYQIITVFCDIVIAVYKLIA
;
A
#
# COMPACT_ATOMS: atom_id res chain seq x y z
N MET A 1 -6.47 8.05 18.17
CA MET A 1 -6.46 6.72 17.51
C MET A 1 -7.22 6.75 16.18
N ALA A 2 -6.62 6.20 15.13
CA ALA A 2 -6.99 6.42 13.74
C ALA A 2 -8.08 5.44 13.23
N LYS A 3 -9.28 5.94 12.91
CA LYS A 3 -10.46 5.21 12.38
C LYS A 3 -10.24 4.20 11.22
N LEU A 4 -9.43 4.53 10.21
CA LEU A 4 -9.02 3.66 9.09
C LEU A 4 -8.32 2.36 9.53
N LEU A 5 -7.85 2.27 10.78
CA LEU A 5 -7.22 1.08 11.35
C LEU A 5 -8.06 0.45 12.47
N LEU A 6 -9.22 1.05 12.79
CA LEU A 6 -10.18 0.51 13.77
C LEU A 6 -11.07 -0.53 13.08
N PHE A 7 -10.47 -1.56 12.51
CA PHE A 7 -11.22 -2.74 12.09
C PHE A 7 -10.99 -3.84 13.12
N SER A 8 -12.07 -4.58 13.42
CA SER A 8 -12.18 -5.34 14.67
C SER A 8 -11.05 -6.35 14.87
N GLU A 9 -10.43 -6.31 16.05
CA GLU A 9 -9.42 -7.29 16.48
C GLU A 9 -10.03 -8.64 16.91
N THR A 10 -11.36 -8.70 17.03
CA THR A 10 -12.07 -9.85 17.61
C THR A 10 -13.16 -10.41 16.71
N SER A 11 -13.68 -9.65 15.75
CA SER A 11 -14.76 -10.12 14.87
C SER A 11 -14.26 -11.19 13.90
N GLU A 12 -15.05 -12.27 13.81
CA GLU A 12 -14.87 -13.36 12.87
C GLU A 12 -15.66 -13.16 11.57
N ASP A 13 -16.38 -12.03 11.45
CA ASP A 13 -17.12 -11.72 10.23
C ASP A 13 -16.16 -11.49 9.05
N PRO A 14 -16.56 -11.88 7.83
CA PRO A 14 -15.72 -11.69 6.65
C PRO A 14 -15.39 -10.21 6.40
N ALA A 15 -14.09 -9.90 6.31
CA ALA A 15 -13.58 -8.57 6.00
C ALA A 15 -13.02 -8.49 4.57
N LEU A 16 -12.36 -9.54 4.10
CA LEU A 16 -11.80 -9.60 2.75
C LEU A 16 -12.05 -10.98 2.14
N ILE A 17 -12.58 -10.97 0.92
CA ILE A 17 -12.80 -12.16 0.10
C ILE A 17 -12.06 -11.97 -1.22
N ILE A 18 -11.07 -12.82 -1.49
CA ILE A 18 -10.45 -12.95 -2.80
C ILE A 18 -11.06 -14.18 -3.47
N PRO A 19 -11.82 -14.01 -4.57
CA PRO A 19 -12.42 -15.13 -5.27
C PRO A 19 -11.37 -16.11 -5.79
N ALA A 20 -11.76 -17.38 -5.90
CA ALA A 20 -10.91 -18.38 -6.55
C ALA A 20 -10.65 -18.01 -8.01
N THR A 21 -9.48 -18.40 -8.51
CA THR A 21 -9.12 -18.36 -9.92
C THR A 21 -8.82 -19.79 -10.38
N ASN A 22 -8.50 -19.97 -11.67
CA ASN A 22 -8.03 -21.26 -12.17
C ASN A 22 -6.71 -21.71 -11.53
N ALA A 23 -5.93 -20.79 -10.96
CA ALA A 23 -4.61 -21.06 -10.39
C ALA A 23 -4.58 -21.04 -8.85
N GLU A 24 -5.52 -20.34 -8.20
CA GLU A 24 -5.50 -20.10 -6.75
C GLU A 24 -6.89 -20.36 -6.15
N LYS A 25 -6.92 -20.95 -4.95
CA LYS A 25 -8.18 -21.15 -4.19
C LYS A 25 -8.71 -19.81 -3.67
N ALA A 26 -10.01 -19.77 -3.38
CA ALA A 26 -10.61 -18.61 -2.72
C ALA A 26 -9.97 -18.39 -1.35
N LEU A 27 -9.78 -17.13 -0.99
CA LEU A 27 -9.24 -16.71 0.30
C LEU A 27 -10.25 -15.83 1.02
N HIS A 28 -10.50 -16.18 2.27
CA HIS A 28 -11.39 -15.44 3.16
C HIS A 28 -10.61 -15.03 4.39
N LEU A 29 -10.61 -13.74 4.70
CA LEU A 29 -10.08 -13.22 5.96
C LEU A 29 -11.22 -12.60 6.75
N SER A 30 -11.35 -12.99 8.01
CA SER A 30 -12.16 -12.25 8.97
C SER A 30 -11.52 -10.90 9.30
N TYR A 31 -12.27 -10.01 9.96
CA TYR A 31 -11.71 -8.76 10.48
C TYR A 31 -10.50 -9.01 11.40
N ARG A 32 -10.61 -9.94 12.34
CA ARG A 32 -9.50 -10.34 13.22
C ARG A 32 -8.30 -10.87 12.44
N ALA A 33 -8.54 -11.74 11.45
CA ALA A 33 -7.47 -12.31 10.65
C ALA A 33 -6.76 -11.23 9.82
N LEU A 34 -7.51 -10.34 9.18
CA LEU A 34 -6.96 -9.20 8.45
C LEU A 34 -6.14 -8.31 9.37
N HIS A 35 -6.59 -8.08 10.61
CA HIS A 35 -5.91 -7.20 11.57
C HIS A 35 -4.53 -7.76 11.90
N ASN A 36 -4.48 -9.03 12.26
CA ASN A 36 -3.24 -9.72 12.58
C ASN A 36 -2.25 -9.72 11.40
N VAL A 37 -2.77 -9.89 10.18
CA VAL A 37 -1.94 -9.88 8.97
C VAL A 37 -1.38 -8.48 8.70
N VAL A 38 -2.19 -7.44 8.83
CA VAL A 38 -1.77 -6.04 8.68
C VAL A 38 -0.75 -5.67 9.75
N ALA A 39 -0.98 -6.00 11.02
CA ALA A 39 -0.04 -5.76 12.12
C ALA A 39 1.33 -6.41 11.87
N ARG A 40 1.35 -7.66 11.38
CA ARG A 40 2.61 -8.33 11.00
C ARG A 40 3.29 -7.65 9.81
N ALA A 41 2.53 -7.16 8.83
CA ALA A 41 3.08 -6.40 7.72
C ALA A 41 3.67 -5.06 8.19
N GLN A 42 3.05 -4.37 9.16
CA GLN A 42 3.59 -3.13 9.74
C GLN A 42 4.97 -3.37 10.38
N ILE A 43 5.13 -4.46 11.14
CA ILE A 43 6.43 -4.82 11.73
C ILE A 43 7.49 -5.03 10.65
N ARG A 44 7.14 -5.74 9.57
CA ARG A 44 8.06 -5.99 8.44
C ARG A 44 8.44 -4.69 7.73
N LEU A 45 7.48 -3.80 7.50
CA LEU A 45 7.72 -2.50 6.89
C LEU A 45 8.59 -1.62 7.81
N ALA A 46 8.33 -1.59 9.12
CA ALA A 46 9.16 -0.86 10.09
C ALA A 46 10.62 -1.32 10.06
N ALA A 47 10.87 -2.63 9.93
CA ALA A 47 12.21 -3.18 9.78
C ALA A 47 12.93 -2.74 8.48
N LEU A 48 12.19 -2.23 7.49
CA LEU A 48 12.73 -1.58 6.29
C LEU A 48 12.97 -0.07 6.49
N GLY A 49 12.87 0.43 7.73
CA GLY A 49 13.00 1.85 8.07
C GLY A 49 11.76 2.69 7.73
N ILE A 50 10.60 2.05 7.51
CA ILE A 50 9.38 2.73 7.09
C ILE A 50 8.61 3.24 8.32
N GLY A 51 8.32 4.54 8.34
CA GLY A 51 7.58 5.18 9.42
C GLY A 51 6.90 6.48 9.00
N PRO A 52 6.52 7.33 9.98
CA PRO A 52 5.83 8.58 9.72
C PRO A 52 6.57 9.48 8.73
N GLY A 53 5.85 10.01 7.75
CA GLY A 53 6.39 10.90 6.72
C GLY A 53 7.11 10.19 5.57
N SER A 54 7.31 8.87 5.62
CA SER A 54 7.78 8.09 4.47
C SER A 54 6.72 8.06 3.37
N THR A 55 7.17 8.15 2.12
CA THR A 55 6.31 8.14 0.92
C THR A 55 6.52 6.86 0.10
N PHE A 56 5.45 6.26 -0.42
CA PHE A 56 5.52 5.00 -1.17
C PHE A 56 4.70 5.03 -2.44
N VAL A 57 5.22 4.43 -3.50
CA VAL A 57 4.41 4.08 -4.67
C VAL A 57 3.94 2.64 -4.55
N LEU A 58 2.64 2.40 -4.74
CA LEU A 58 2.04 1.07 -4.78
C LEU A 58 1.63 0.74 -6.21
N ALA A 59 2.45 -0.03 -6.91
CA ALA A 59 2.17 -0.54 -8.23
C ALA A 59 1.76 -2.02 -8.14
N ILE A 60 0.64 -2.26 -7.45
CA ILE A 60 0.09 -3.60 -7.22
C ILE A 60 -1.32 -3.63 -7.80
N ARG A 61 -1.66 -4.69 -8.55
CA ARG A 61 -3.03 -4.90 -9.06
C ARG A 61 -4.00 -5.19 -7.91
N LYS A 62 -5.29 -5.35 -8.24
CA LYS A 62 -6.37 -5.73 -7.30
C LYS A 62 -6.14 -7.13 -6.70
N ARG A 63 -5.23 -7.23 -5.74
CA ARG A 63 -4.87 -8.45 -4.99
C ARG A 63 -4.81 -8.16 -3.50
N ILE A 64 -4.69 -9.24 -2.73
CA ILE A 64 -4.55 -9.16 -1.28
C ILE A 64 -3.31 -8.37 -0.85
N GLU A 65 -2.20 -8.47 -1.58
CA GLU A 65 -0.98 -7.72 -1.27
C GLU A 65 -1.23 -6.22 -1.23
N PHE A 66 -2.03 -5.68 -2.16
CA PHE A 66 -2.38 -4.26 -2.18
C PHE A 66 -3.12 -3.86 -0.90
N VAL A 67 -4.17 -4.61 -0.53
CA VAL A 67 -5.00 -4.29 0.64
C VAL A 67 -4.16 -4.28 1.91
N ILE A 68 -3.36 -5.32 2.12
CA ILE A 68 -2.56 -5.45 3.35
C ILE A 68 -1.47 -4.38 3.40
N ILE A 69 -0.69 -4.21 2.32
CA ILE A 69 0.41 -3.23 2.30
C ILE A 69 -0.13 -1.82 2.45
N PHE A 70 -1.24 -1.48 1.78
CA PHE A 70 -1.87 -0.18 1.90
C PHE A 70 -2.27 0.12 3.35
N LEU A 71 -3.03 -0.78 3.99
CA LEU A 71 -3.45 -0.61 5.38
C LEU A 71 -2.25 -0.54 6.34
N ALA A 72 -1.22 -1.37 6.12
CA ALA A 72 -0.03 -1.39 6.95
C ALA A 72 0.79 -0.10 6.83
N LEU A 73 0.97 0.43 5.62
CA LEU A 73 1.68 1.69 5.40
C LEU A 73 0.96 2.87 6.03
N ILE A 74 -0.36 2.97 5.84
CA ILE A 74 -1.15 4.02 6.48
C ILE A 74 -1.06 3.89 7.98
N GLY A 75 -1.12 2.66 8.50
CA GLY A 75 -0.91 2.38 9.91
C GLY A 75 0.46 2.74 10.47
N GLN A 76 1.46 2.88 9.59
CA GLN A 76 2.78 3.37 9.94
C GLN A 76 2.92 4.90 9.79
N GLY A 77 1.82 5.62 9.50
CA GLY A 77 1.85 7.06 9.24
C GLY A 77 2.51 7.41 7.90
N ALA A 78 2.61 6.46 6.98
CA ALA A 78 3.19 6.68 5.67
C ALA A 78 2.15 7.21 4.68
N THR A 79 2.63 8.01 3.73
CA THR A 79 1.83 8.49 2.60
C THR A 79 2.04 7.56 1.40
N THR A 80 0.96 7.16 0.75
CA THR A 80 1.01 6.23 -0.39
C THR A 80 0.51 6.87 -1.67
N SER A 81 0.98 6.40 -2.82
CA SER A 81 0.47 6.77 -4.14
C SER A 81 0.25 5.49 -4.93
N PRO A 82 -1.01 5.07 -5.17
CA PRO A 82 -1.28 3.97 -6.07
C PRO A 82 -0.88 4.39 -7.49
N LEU A 83 -0.12 3.54 -8.14
CA LEU A 83 0.27 3.71 -9.53
C LEU A 83 -0.31 2.54 -10.33
N ASN A 84 -0.86 2.84 -11.51
CA ASN A 84 -1.33 1.79 -12.40
C ASN A 84 -0.11 0.94 -12.84
N PRO A 85 -0.08 -0.38 -12.56
CA PRO A 85 1.05 -1.22 -12.97
C PRO A 85 1.25 -1.28 -14.50
N ASP A 86 0.22 -0.93 -15.28
CA ASP A 86 0.27 -0.91 -16.74
C ASP A 86 0.77 0.41 -17.35
N CYS A 87 1.20 1.37 -16.52
CA CYS A 87 1.83 2.59 -17.01
C CYS A 87 3.06 2.29 -17.87
N SER A 88 3.32 3.15 -18.84
CA SER A 88 4.59 3.16 -19.55
C SER A 88 5.74 3.55 -18.63
N VAL A 89 6.97 3.19 -19.01
CA VAL A 89 8.21 3.61 -18.31
C VAL A 89 8.25 5.14 -18.15
N ARG A 90 7.80 5.87 -19.16
CA ARG A 90 7.78 7.34 -19.12
C ARG A 90 6.82 7.86 -18.06
N GLU A 91 5.57 7.37 -18.06
CA GLU A 91 4.56 7.83 -17.10
C GLU A 91 4.93 7.47 -15.66
N SER A 92 5.43 6.26 -15.43
CA SER A 92 5.89 5.83 -14.10
C SER A 92 7.08 6.67 -13.63
N SER A 93 8.09 6.88 -14.48
CA SER A 93 9.27 7.69 -14.21
C SER A 93 8.92 9.15 -13.90
N GLU A 94 7.99 9.75 -14.65
CA GLU A 94 7.51 11.12 -14.39
C GLU A 94 6.89 11.25 -12.99
N ILE A 95 5.99 10.33 -12.61
CA ILE A 95 5.34 10.32 -11.28
C ILE A 95 6.38 10.11 -10.17
N LEU A 96 7.29 9.15 -10.36
CA LEU A 96 8.35 8.84 -9.40
C LEU A 96 9.31 10.03 -9.19
N GLY A 97 9.61 10.76 -10.26
CA GLY A 97 10.43 11.98 -10.20
C GLY A 97 9.75 13.12 -9.43
N TYR A 98 8.41 13.22 -9.46
CA TYR A 98 7.67 14.19 -8.66
C TYR A 98 7.56 13.80 -7.18
N MET A 99 7.39 12.50 -6.89
CA MET A 99 7.10 11.99 -5.55
C MET A 99 8.35 11.68 -4.72
N THR A 100 9.44 11.29 -5.38
CA THR A 100 10.69 10.80 -4.78
C THR A 100 10.45 9.81 -3.61
N PRO A 101 9.70 8.71 -3.86
CA PRO A 101 9.28 7.81 -2.80
C PRO A 101 10.45 7.04 -2.17
N THR A 102 10.27 6.63 -0.92
CA THR A 102 11.21 5.78 -0.18
C THR A 102 11.36 4.41 -0.86
N TYR A 103 10.24 3.84 -1.32
CA TYR A 103 10.22 2.63 -2.15
C TYR A 103 9.08 2.67 -3.16
N THR A 104 9.31 2.06 -4.32
CA THR A 104 8.25 1.53 -5.17
C THR A 104 7.95 0.09 -4.75
N ILE A 105 6.71 -0.21 -4.40
CA ILE A 105 6.28 -1.57 -4.05
C ILE A 105 5.49 -2.16 -5.22
N VAL A 106 5.98 -3.29 -5.72
CA VAL A 106 5.31 -4.16 -6.70
C VAL A 106 4.97 -5.48 -6.03
N ALA A 107 4.09 -6.29 -6.62
CA ALA A 107 3.87 -7.66 -6.11
C ALA A 107 4.75 -8.66 -6.85
N ALA A 108 5.21 -9.69 -6.15
CA ALA A 108 6.10 -10.70 -6.71
C ALA A 108 5.35 -11.64 -7.67
N ASN A 109 6.06 -12.14 -8.68
CA ASN A 109 5.61 -13.20 -9.60
C ASN A 109 4.33 -12.87 -10.40
N HIS A 110 4.19 -11.65 -10.91
CA HIS A 110 3.06 -11.32 -11.76
C HIS A 110 3.17 -11.83 -13.20
N TYR A 111 2.00 -12.22 -13.73
CA TYR A 111 1.75 -12.84 -15.04
C TYR A 111 2.04 -11.94 -16.26
N SER A 112 2.32 -10.65 -16.07
CA SER A 112 2.75 -9.75 -17.13
C SER A 112 4.19 -9.34 -16.84
N ALA A 113 5.14 -10.05 -17.44
CA ALA A 113 6.56 -9.68 -17.37
C ALA A 113 6.82 -8.24 -17.85
N THR A 114 5.90 -7.63 -18.60
CA THR A 114 6.05 -6.30 -19.21
C THR A 114 5.60 -5.17 -18.27
N SER A 115 4.48 -5.33 -17.56
CA SER A 115 3.90 -4.26 -16.73
C SER A 115 4.80 -3.94 -15.53
N ASP A 116 5.20 -4.96 -14.77
CA ASP A 116 6.11 -4.79 -13.62
C ASP A 116 7.48 -4.30 -14.08
N LYS A 117 7.93 -4.74 -15.27
CA LYS A 117 9.18 -4.26 -15.87
C LYS A 117 9.15 -2.76 -16.12
N ASN A 118 8.04 -2.21 -16.64
CA ASN A 118 7.94 -0.77 -16.88
C ASN A 118 8.03 0.05 -15.58
N ILE A 119 7.44 -0.47 -14.50
CA ILE A 119 7.49 0.15 -13.18
C ILE A 119 8.90 0.06 -12.58
N ILE A 120 9.55 -1.11 -12.70
CA ILE A 120 10.92 -1.32 -12.23
C ILE A 120 11.88 -0.40 -13.00
N GLU A 121 11.81 -0.38 -14.34
CA GLU A 121 12.63 0.49 -15.19
C GLU A 121 12.39 1.97 -14.88
N GLY A 122 11.14 2.39 -14.70
CA GLY A 122 10.81 3.76 -14.29
C GLY A 122 11.39 4.12 -12.92
N SER A 123 11.43 3.16 -11.98
CA SER A 123 12.04 3.33 -10.66
C SER A 123 13.56 3.42 -10.73
N GLU A 124 14.20 2.60 -11.56
CA GLU A 124 15.64 2.64 -11.81
C GLU A 124 16.07 4.00 -12.40
N LEU A 125 15.32 4.52 -13.39
CA LEU A 125 15.58 5.84 -13.98
C LEU A 125 15.53 6.98 -12.96
N GLN A 126 14.72 6.85 -11.90
CA GLN A 126 14.60 7.83 -10.81
C GLN A 126 15.41 7.44 -9.56
N SER A 127 16.24 6.40 -9.63
CA SER A 127 17.01 5.88 -8.50
C SER A 127 16.17 5.52 -7.26
N VAL A 128 14.91 5.13 -7.49
CA VAL A 128 13.98 4.69 -6.44
C VAL A 128 14.16 3.19 -6.21
N PRO A 129 14.41 2.73 -4.97
CA PRO A 129 14.54 1.31 -4.70
C PRO A 129 13.18 0.59 -4.82
N VAL A 130 13.23 -0.66 -5.26
CA VAL A 130 12.02 -1.48 -5.46
C VAL A 130 11.92 -2.52 -4.35
N ALA A 131 10.72 -2.65 -3.79
CA ALA A 131 10.33 -3.72 -2.90
C ALA A 131 9.29 -4.63 -3.59
N GLN A 132 9.42 -5.93 -3.41
CA GLN A 132 8.46 -6.92 -3.90
C GLN A 132 7.68 -7.49 -2.72
N ALA A 133 6.36 -7.34 -2.75
CA ALA A 133 5.44 -7.92 -1.77
C ALA A 133 4.86 -9.23 -2.32
N ARG A 134 4.83 -10.29 -1.50
CA ARG A 134 4.24 -11.57 -1.87
C ARG A 134 3.33 -12.08 -0.77
N TRP A 135 2.10 -12.45 -1.11
CA TRP A 135 1.27 -13.26 -0.24
C TRP A 135 1.79 -14.69 -0.14
N ASP A 136 2.00 -15.14 1.09
CA ASP A 136 2.34 -16.52 1.41
C ASP A 136 1.12 -17.19 2.05
N SER A 137 0.47 -18.07 1.29
CA SER A 137 -0.72 -18.78 1.73
C SER A 137 -0.46 -19.85 2.78
N GLU A 138 0.78 -20.33 2.92
CA GLU A 138 1.14 -21.32 3.94
C GLU A 138 1.27 -20.64 5.31
N THR A 139 1.92 -19.48 5.36
CA THR A 139 2.11 -18.72 6.60
C THR A 139 0.99 -17.72 6.89
N GLY A 140 0.15 -17.41 5.90
CA GLY A 140 -0.88 -16.38 5.98
C GLY A 140 -0.28 -15.00 6.23
N SER A 141 0.79 -14.65 5.51
CA SER A 141 1.55 -13.42 5.76
C SER A 141 2.11 -12.79 4.47
N ILE A 142 2.48 -11.50 4.53
CA ILE A 142 3.07 -10.77 3.40
C ILE A 142 4.58 -10.70 3.53
N ASN A 143 5.30 -11.44 2.69
CA ASN A 143 6.75 -11.37 2.64
C ASN A 143 7.17 -10.19 1.76
N ILE A 144 8.17 -9.42 2.20
CA ILE A 144 8.69 -8.25 1.48
C ILE A 144 10.17 -8.45 1.25
N THR A 145 10.61 -8.37 0.00
CA THR A 145 12.02 -8.42 -0.39
C THR A 145 12.39 -7.11 -1.10
N THR A 146 13.62 -6.64 -0.97
CA THR A 146 14.06 -5.35 -1.54
C THR A 146 15.29 -5.50 -2.41
N THR A 147 15.42 -4.66 -3.44
CA THR A 147 16.65 -4.60 -4.27
C THR A 147 17.83 -3.96 -3.54
N LYS A 148 17.57 -3.18 -2.49
CA LYS A 148 18.60 -2.69 -1.57
C LYS A 148 19.21 -3.86 -0.80
N ASN A 149 20.48 -4.14 -1.04
CA ASN A 149 21.34 -4.91 -0.14
C ASN A 149 21.64 -4.06 1.10
N GLN A 150 20.70 -3.94 2.05
CA GLN A 150 21.00 -3.26 3.31
C GLN A 150 21.55 -4.24 4.34
N ARG A 151 22.88 -4.16 4.47
CA ARG A 151 23.71 -4.64 5.57
C ARG A 151 23.69 -3.69 6.78
N GLU A 152 22.89 -2.62 6.73
CA GLU A 152 22.71 -1.69 7.83
C GLU A 152 21.34 -1.97 8.44
N GLU A 153 21.34 -2.43 9.69
CA GLU A 153 20.15 -2.63 10.51
C GLU A 153 19.43 -1.29 10.63
N ALA A 154 18.41 -1.05 9.81
CA ALA A 154 17.49 0.04 10.03
C ALA A 154 16.85 -0.20 11.40
N VAL A 155 16.95 0.78 12.30
CA VAL A 155 16.26 0.70 13.59
C VAL A 155 14.77 0.68 13.29
N ALA A 156 14.12 -0.45 13.58
CA ALA A 156 12.70 -0.61 13.34
C ALA A 156 11.94 0.38 14.23
N VAL A 157 11.47 1.48 13.64
CA VAL A 157 10.63 2.45 14.33
C VAL A 157 9.19 2.09 14.03
N MET A 158 8.55 1.44 14.99
CA MET A 158 7.10 1.31 14.97
C MET A 158 6.50 2.70 15.17
N ALA A 159 5.44 3.03 14.41
CA ALA A 159 4.74 4.29 14.62
C ALA A 159 4.24 4.33 16.07
N SER A 160 4.87 5.19 16.88
CA SER A 160 4.51 5.41 18.29
C SER A 160 3.51 6.54 18.46
N GLN A 161 3.31 7.34 17.40
CA GLN A 161 2.37 8.45 17.35
C GLN A 161 1.06 8.01 16.68
N ASP A 162 -0.05 8.42 17.29
CA ASP A 162 -1.36 8.37 16.66
C ASP A 162 -1.34 9.16 15.34
N ILE A 163 -1.83 8.57 14.25
CA ILE A 163 -2.03 9.27 12.97
C ILE A 163 -2.95 10.46 13.20
N GLN A 164 -2.51 11.64 12.78
CA GLN A 164 -3.25 12.88 12.92
C GLN A 164 -4.28 13.02 11.79
N PRO A 165 -5.43 13.68 12.04
CA PRO A 165 -6.43 13.95 11.00
C PRO A 165 -5.89 14.67 9.77
N THR A 166 -4.82 15.46 9.95
CA THR A 166 -4.14 16.25 8.91
C THR A 166 -3.04 15.49 8.18
N ASP A 167 -2.70 14.27 8.58
CA ASP A 167 -1.63 13.51 7.95
C ASP A 167 -2.04 13.09 6.53
N ALA A 168 -1.12 13.27 5.58
CA ALA A 168 -1.32 12.85 4.21
C ALA A 168 -1.29 11.31 4.11
N VAL A 169 -2.32 10.74 3.50
CA VAL A 169 -2.48 9.28 3.37
C VAL A 169 -2.31 8.85 1.93
N LEU A 170 -2.91 9.61 1.01
CA LEU A 170 -2.97 9.28 -0.41
C LEU A 170 -2.51 10.47 -1.24
N LEU A 171 -1.54 10.25 -2.13
CA LEU A 171 -1.23 11.17 -3.22
C LEU A 171 -1.80 10.57 -4.50
N LEU A 172 -2.68 11.32 -5.17
CA LEU A 172 -3.24 10.95 -6.46
C LEU A 172 -2.71 11.89 -7.53
N TYR A 173 -2.00 11.33 -8.51
CA TYR A 173 -1.50 12.09 -9.64
C TYR A 173 -2.54 12.12 -10.75
N THR A 174 -2.95 13.33 -11.13
CA THR A 174 -3.88 13.56 -12.24
C THR A 174 -3.17 14.29 -13.37
N THR A 175 -3.44 13.91 -14.61
CA THR A 175 -2.94 14.64 -15.79
C THR A 175 -3.54 16.04 -15.80
N GLY A 176 -2.70 17.05 -15.52
CA GLY A 176 -3.11 18.45 -15.59
C GLY A 176 -3.31 18.90 -17.03
N THR A 177 -4.13 19.93 -17.23
CA THR A 177 -4.37 20.54 -18.55
C THR A 177 -3.13 21.15 -19.18
N THR A 178 -2.09 21.42 -18.39
CA THR A 178 -0.78 21.93 -18.82
C THR A 178 0.21 20.83 -19.20
N GLY A 179 -0.22 19.56 -19.20
CA GLY A 179 0.61 18.39 -19.52
C GLY A 179 1.49 17.90 -18.38
N ARG A 180 1.59 18.62 -17.26
CA ARG A 180 2.25 18.15 -16.03
C ARG A 180 1.24 17.52 -15.08
N SER A 181 1.61 16.40 -14.47
CA SER A 181 0.79 15.74 -13.44
C SER A 181 0.83 16.54 -12.15
N ASN A 182 -0.34 16.88 -11.60
CA ASN A 182 -0.46 17.50 -10.29
C ASN A 182 -0.80 16.43 -9.25
N ALA A 183 -0.14 16.50 -8.09
CA ALA A 183 -0.45 15.66 -6.95
C ALA A 183 -1.63 16.26 -6.17
N VAL A 184 -2.69 15.48 -6.02
CA VAL A 184 -3.79 15.75 -5.10
C VAL A 184 -3.51 14.99 -3.81
N SER A 185 -3.25 15.71 -2.72
CA SER A 185 -3.06 15.12 -1.41
C SER A 185 -4.39 14.94 -0.69
N LEU A 186 -4.70 13.70 -0.34
CA LEU A 186 -5.83 13.35 0.51
C LEU A 186 -5.31 13.01 1.90
N ILE A 187 -5.74 13.82 2.86
CA ILE A 187 -5.43 13.64 4.27
C ILE A 187 -6.38 12.64 4.92
N TYR A 188 -5.95 12.14 6.06
CA TYR A 188 -6.65 11.16 6.86
C TYR A 188 -8.12 11.52 7.11
N GLN A 189 -8.39 12.75 7.56
CA GLN A 189 -9.74 13.21 7.86
C GLN A 189 -10.66 13.15 6.65
N ILE A 190 -10.18 13.55 5.46
CA ILE A 190 -10.98 13.53 4.22
C ILE A 190 -11.42 12.10 3.90
N ILE A 191 -10.50 11.13 3.98
CA ILE A 191 -10.80 9.73 3.69
C ILE A 191 -11.84 9.19 4.68
N THR A 192 -11.64 9.41 5.99
CA THR A 192 -12.56 8.90 7.01
C THR A 192 -13.97 9.51 6.90
N VAL A 193 -14.07 10.81 6.60
CA VAL A 193 -15.36 11.48 6.36
C VAL A 193 -16.04 10.90 5.12
N PHE A 194 -15.28 10.63 4.06
CA PHE A 194 -15.84 9.99 2.87
C PHE A 194 -16.37 8.57 3.17
N CYS A 195 -15.64 7.77 3.95
CA CYS A 195 -16.11 6.48 4.43
C CYS A 195 -17.42 6.61 5.22
N ASP A 196 -17.52 7.58 6.13
CA ASP A 196 -18.73 7.82 6.92
C ASP A 196 -19.92 8.21 6.04
N ILE A 197 -19.70 9.05 5.02
CA ILE A 197 -20.72 9.40 4.04
C ILE A 197 -21.18 8.15 3.28
N VAL A 198 -20.25 7.31 2.80
CA VAL A 198 -20.60 6.08 2.08
C VAL A 198 -21.40 5.13 2.97
N ILE A 199 -20.98 4.93 4.22
CA ILE A 199 -21.71 4.10 5.19
C ILE A 199 -23.13 4.62 5.39
N ALA A 200 -23.29 5.93 5.60
CA ALA A 200 -24.58 6.54 5.84
C ALA A 200 -25.51 6.49 4.61
N VAL A 201 -24.99 6.82 3.43
CA VAL A 201 -25.75 6.85 2.16
C VAL A 201 -26.24 5.47 1.78
N TYR A 202 -25.38 4.46 1.86
CA TYR A 202 -25.72 3.08 1.49
C TYR A 202 -26.28 2.25 2.64
N LYS A 203 -26.42 2.84 3.84
CA LYS A 203 -26.89 2.17 5.06
C LYS A 203 -26.12 0.87 5.33
N LEU A 204 -24.80 0.92 5.15
CA LEU A 204 -23.93 -0.22 5.40
C LEU A 204 -23.95 -0.51 6.90
N ILE A 205 -24.23 -1.76 7.24
CA ILE A 205 -24.15 -2.25 8.61
C ILE A 205 -22.72 -2.72 8.87
N ALA A 206 -22.19 -2.34 10.03
CA ALA A 206 -20.90 -2.79 10.54
C ALA A 206 -21.01 -4.22 11.07
#